data_AF-A0A848UUC0-F1
#
_entry.id   AF-A0A848UUC0-F1
#
_cell.length_a   1.000
_cell.length_b   1.000
_cell.length_c   1.000
_cell.angle_alpha   90.00
_cell.angle_beta   90.00
_cell.angle_gamma   90.00
#
_symmetry.space_group_name_H-M   'P 1'
#
loop_
_entity.id
_entity.type
_entity.pdbx_description
1 polymer ?
#
loop_
_entity_poly.entity_id
_entity_poly.type
_entity_poly.pdbx_seq_one_letter_code
_entity_poly.pdbx_strand_id
1 'polypeptide(L)'
;MYRYIGLLVVLLGFVGCQQVAGEGGKSSIKGQVLIDYRIVLTNPDSYQTTVPGADEDVFIIYGDHISPDDQIETNFDGEFEFRNLRPGDYTLYVYSSDTTGDPEAHPNRMPISVDVTIENRNESIDLGILRIYDKP
;
A
#
# COMPACT_ATOMS: atom_id res chain seq x y z
N MET A 1 -27.58 -11.68 54.13
CA MET A 1 -27.81 -11.62 52.66
C MET A 1 -26.77 -10.81 51.88
N TYR A 2 -25.77 -10.17 52.50
CA TYR A 2 -24.78 -9.31 51.80
C TYR A 2 -23.49 -10.03 51.36
N ARG A 3 -23.40 -11.36 51.51
CA ARG A 3 -22.16 -12.14 51.32
C ARG A 3 -21.80 -12.45 49.86
N TYR A 4 -22.64 -12.11 48.89
CA TYR A 4 -22.40 -12.38 47.47
C TYR A 4 -22.22 -11.12 46.61
N ILE A 5 -22.29 -9.92 47.21
CA ILE A 5 -22.19 -8.66 46.48
C ILE A 5 -20.73 -8.33 46.08
N GLY A 6 -19.74 -9.02 46.67
CA GLY A 6 -18.32 -8.80 46.40
C GLY A 6 -17.75 -9.54 45.18
N LEU A 7 -18.53 -10.36 44.45
CA LEU A 7 -17.98 -11.29 43.43
C LEU A 7 -18.35 -10.96 41.98
N LEU A 8 -18.87 -9.76 41.69
CA LEU A 8 -19.39 -9.39 40.35
C LEU A 8 -18.69 -8.19 39.70
N VAL A 9 -17.45 -7.85 40.09
CA VAL A 9 -16.77 -6.62 39.59
C VAL A 9 -15.42 -6.91 38.88
N VAL A 10 -14.97 -8.17 38.77
CA VAL A 10 -13.61 -8.49 38.27
C VAL A 10 -13.60 -8.99 36.81
N LEU A 11 -14.64 -8.70 36.01
CA LEU A 11 -14.74 -9.19 34.61
C LEU A 11 -14.86 -8.06 33.57
N LEU A 12 -14.27 -6.90 33.84
CA LEU A 12 -14.18 -5.78 32.89
C LEU A 12 -12.69 -5.45 32.67
N GLY A 13 -12.19 -5.70 31.46
CA GLY A 13 -11.02 -4.96 30.99
C GLY A 13 -9.86 -5.75 30.37
N PHE A 14 -10.12 -6.74 29.52
CA PHE A 14 -9.15 -7.09 28.46
C PHE A 14 -9.85 -7.17 27.10
N VAL A 15 -10.59 -6.11 26.74
CA VAL A 15 -10.77 -5.81 25.32
C VAL A 15 -9.43 -5.23 24.87
N GLY A 16 -8.50 -6.12 24.53
CA GLY A 16 -7.26 -5.73 23.87
C GLY A 16 -7.66 -4.95 22.63
N CYS A 17 -7.24 -3.69 22.56
CA CYS A 17 -7.35 -2.89 21.36
C CYS A 17 -6.64 -3.68 20.25
N GLN A 18 -7.40 -4.26 19.32
CA GLN A 18 -6.83 -4.73 18.05
C GLN A 18 -6.06 -3.55 17.48
N GLN A 19 -4.80 -3.78 17.11
CA GLN A 19 -4.01 -2.73 16.50
C GLN A 19 -4.69 -2.39 15.18
N VAL A 20 -5.29 -1.20 15.15
CA VAL A 20 -5.92 -0.66 13.95
C VAL A 20 -4.80 -0.08 13.10
N ALA A 21 -4.74 -0.50 11.84
CA ALA A 21 -3.83 0.04 10.84
C ALA A 21 -3.98 1.57 10.76
N GLY A 22 -2.89 2.23 10.36
CA GLY A 22 -2.84 3.67 10.14
C GLY A 22 -1.71 4.38 10.89
N GLU A 23 -1.82 5.69 10.99
CA GLU A 23 -0.73 6.56 11.45
C GLU A 23 -0.46 6.53 12.97
N GLY A 24 0.71 7.03 13.35
CA GLY A 24 1.14 7.24 14.74
C GLY A 24 1.92 6.09 15.36
N GLY A 25 2.41 5.14 14.56
CA GLY A 25 3.36 4.11 14.98
C GLY A 25 4.81 4.51 14.69
N LYS A 26 5.71 3.51 14.60
CA LYS A 26 7.14 3.70 14.29
C LYS A 26 7.61 2.87 13.10
N SER A 27 6.70 2.15 12.47
CA SER A 27 7.00 1.29 11.32
C SER A 27 6.95 2.10 10.03
N SER A 28 7.53 1.56 8.96
CA SER A 28 7.48 2.14 7.61
C SER A 28 7.30 1.07 6.55
N ILE A 29 6.70 1.48 5.42
CA ILE A 29 6.61 0.69 4.19
C ILE A 29 7.27 1.52 3.10
N LYS A 30 8.23 0.94 2.40
CA LYS A 30 8.98 1.60 1.33
C LYS A 30 9.04 0.72 0.08
N GLY A 31 9.39 1.33 -1.03
CA GLY A 31 9.63 0.63 -2.28
C GLY A 31 10.09 1.60 -3.37
N GLN A 32 10.09 1.09 -4.60
CA GLN A 32 10.46 1.86 -5.78
C GLN A 32 9.49 1.57 -6.92
N VAL A 33 9.03 2.60 -7.62
CA VAL A 33 8.26 2.50 -8.85
C VAL A 33 9.20 2.58 -10.04
N LEU A 34 9.09 1.63 -10.96
CA LEU A 34 9.77 1.67 -12.26
C LEU A 34 8.74 1.61 -13.40
N ILE A 35 8.98 2.42 -14.44
CA ILE A 35 8.16 2.47 -15.65
C ILE A 35 8.86 1.69 -16.76
N ASP A 36 8.22 0.64 -17.24
CA ASP A 36 8.60 -0.05 -18.47
C ASP A 36 7.90 0.60 -19.67
N TYR A 37 8.68 1.29 -20.52
CA TYR A 37 8.15 1.90 -21.74
C TYR A 37 7.97 0.88 -22.86
N ARG A 38 6.79 0.89 -23.49
CA ARG A 38 6.45 0.09 -24.67
C ARG A 38 5.89 0.97 -25.77
N ILE A 39 6.32 0.74 -27.02
CA ILE A 39 5.71 1.43 -28.19
C ILE A 39 4.24 1.02 -28.33
N VAL A 40 3.96 -0.27 -28.11
CA VAL A 40 2.62 -0.86 -28.14
C VAL A 40 2.40 -1.57 -26.81
N LEU A 41 1.63 -0.96 -25.90
CA LEU A 41 1.43 -1.44 -24.52
C LEU A 41 1.02 -2.93 -24.44
N THR A 42 0.16 -3.37 -25.37
CA THR A 42 -0.36 -4.73 -25.47
C THR A 42 0.59 -5.74 -26.12
N ASN A 43 1.71 -5.27 -26.68
CA ASN A 43 2.75 -6.11 -27.26
C ASN A 43 4.02 -6.07 -26.38
N PRO A 44 4.30 -7.10 -25.58
CA PRO A 44 5.49 -7.16 -24.73
C PRO A 44 6.82 -7.03 -25.49
N ASP A 45 6.88 -7.48 -26.75
CA ASP A 45 8.09 -7.40 -27.59
C ASP A 45 8.41 -5.97 -28.04
N SER A 46 7.49 -5.02 -27.80
CA SER A 46 7.70 -3.60 -28.10
C SER A 46 8.37 -2.80 -26.97
N TYR A 47 8.88 -3.49 -25.94
CA TYR A 47 9.69 -2.92 -24.87
C TYR A 47 10.83 -2.06 -25.41
N GLN A 48 11.04 -0.89 -24.80
CA GLN A 48 12.10 0.04 -25.16
C GLN A 48 13.14 0.14 -24.05
N THR A 49 12.69 0.54 -22.86
CA THR A 49 13.55 0.82 -21.71
C THR A 49 12.74 0.77 -20.42
N THR A 50 13.45 0.69 -19.29
CA THR A 50 12.89 0.92 -17.96
C THR A 50 13.50 2.21 -17.42
N VAL A 51 12.68 3.07 -16.80
CA VAL A 51 13.12 4.30 -16.13
C VAL A 51 12.58 4.37 -14.71
N PRO A 52 13.18 5.19 -13.82
CA PRO A 52 12.54 5.58 -12.57
C PRO A 52 11.16 6.18 -12.81
N GLY A 53 10.15 5.72 -12.09
CA GLY A 53 8.83 6.35 -12.07
C GLY A 53 8.85 7.54 -11.13
N ALA A 54 9.43 8.65 -11.57
CA ALA A 54 9.49 9.89 -10.80
C ALA A 54 8.15 10.63 -10.81
N ASP A 55 7.80 11.28 -9.69
CA ASP A 55 6.54 12.00 -9.49
C ASP A 55 5.28 11.12 -9.70
N GLU A 56 5.40 9.81 -9.47
CA GLU A 56 4.30 8.85 -9.52
C GLU A 56 3.54 8.84 -8.19
N ASP A 57 2.21 8.83 -8.27
CA ASP A 57 1.34 8.75 -7.10
C ASP A 57 1.28 7.33 -6.56
N VAL A 58 1.75 7.15 -5.31
CA VAL A 58 1.59 5.91 -4.56
C VAL A 58 0.55 6.14 -3.47
N PHE A 59 -0.45 5.26 -3.43
CA PHE A 59 -1.57 5.33 -2.50
C PHE A 59 -1.47 4.23 -1.46
N ILE A 60 -2.02 4.49 -0.27
CA ILE A 60 -2.14 3.49 0.79
C ILE A 60 -3.57 3.47 1.36
N ILE A 61 -4.07 2.27 1.61
CA ILE A 61 -5.36 2.00 2.27
C ILE A 61 -5.04 1.29 3.59
N TYR A 62 -5.70 1.72 4.67
CA TYR A 62 -5.53 1.15 6.01
C TYR A 62 -6.62 0.12 6.28
N GLY A 63 -6.23 -1.11 6.61
CA GLY A 63 -7.16 -2.20 6.93
C GLY A 63 -8.11 -2.49 5.76
N ASP A 64 -9.41 -2.40 6.02
CA ASP A 64 -10.50 -2.70 5.07
C ASP A 64 -11.22 -1.46 4.54
N HIS A 65 -10.59 -0.28 4.67
CA HIS A 65 -11.14 0.95 4.12
C HIS A 65 -11.31 0.88 2.59
N ILE A 66 -12.28 1.64 2.07
CA ILE A 66 -12.62 1.61 0.63
C ILE A 66 -11.79 2.63 -0.15
N SER A 67 -11.60 3.82 0.43
CA SER A 67 -10.86 4.93 -0.21
C SER A 67 -9.42 4.94 0.29
N PRO A 68 -8.46 5.44 -0.50
CA PRO A 68 -7.10 5.67 0.00
C PRO A 68 -7.15 6.59 1.21
N ASP A 69 -6.42 6.21 2.25
CA ASP A 69 -6.28 6.98 3.48
C ASP A 69 -5.19 8.05 3.34
N ASP A 70 -4.15 7.75 2.55
CA ASP A 70 -3.03 8.65 2.30
C ASP A 70 -2.41 8.42 0.89
N GLN A 71 -1.64 9.40 0.43
CA GLN A 71 -0.97 9.43 -0.88
C GLN A 71 0.35 10.19 -0.78
N ILE A 72 1.39 9.66 -1.44
CA ILE A 72 2.68 10.34 -1.61
C ILE A 72 3.15 10.24 -3.06
N GLU A 73 4.00 11.19 -3.46
CA GLU A 73 4.70 11.16 -4.74
C GLU A 73 6.06 10.45 -4.56
N THR A 74 6.46 9.66 -5.55
CA THR A 74 7.82 9.11 -5.62
C THR A 74 8.86 10.20 -5.84
N ASN A 75 10.09 9.95 -5.39
CA ASN A 75 11.21 10.85 -5.68
C ASN A 75 11.73 10.68 -7.12
N PHE A 76 12.78 11.43 -7.48
CA PHE A 76 13.39 11.40 -8.82
C PHE A 76 13.98 10.02 -9.23
N ASP A 77 14.26 9.15 -8.26
CA ASP A 77 14.70 7.76 -8.48
C ASP A 77 13.53 6.77 -8.38
N GLY A 78 12.28 7.26 -8.30
CA GLY A 78 11.06 6.45 -8.20
C GLY A 78 10.83 5.86 -6.81
N GLU A 79 11.59 6.23 -5.80
CA GLU A 79 11.48 5.68 -4.46
C GLU A 79 10.37 6.36 -3.67
N PHE A 80 9.70 5.60 -2.79
CA PHE A 80 8.67 6.10 -1.88
C PHE A 80 8.80 5.48 -0.49
N GLU A 81 8.31 6.18 0.54
CA GLU A 81 8.24 5.65 1.90
C GLU A 81 7.08 6.26 2.70
N PHE A 82 6.15 5.40 3.12
CA PHE A 82 5.16 5.73 4.14
C PHE A 82 5.76 5.49 5.53
N ARG A 83 5.75 6.51 6.39
CA ARG A 83 6.36 6.47 7.72
C ARG A 83 5.32 6.54 8.83
N ASN A 84 5.76 6.22 10.05
CA ASN A 84 4.97 6.33 11.27
C ASN A 84 3.71 5.46 11.25
N LEU A 85 3.79 4.27 10.66
CA LEU A 85 2.68 3.32 10.58
C LEU A 85 2.61 2.45 11.84
N ARG A 86 1.39 2.08 12.23
CA ARG A 86 1.10 1.10 13.29
C ARG A 86 1.14 -0.33 12.72
N PRO A 87 1.29 -1.36 13.56
CA PRO A 87 0.98 -2.72 13.15
C PRO A 87 -0.45 -2.85 12.64
N GLY A 88 -0.65 -3.64 11.60
CA GLY A 88 -1.92 -3.80 10.89
C GLY A 88 -1.71 -4.13 9.41
N ASP A 89 -2.82 -4.31 8.72
CA ASP A 89 -2.87 -4.60 7.29
C ASP A 89 -2.99 -3.33 6.46
N TYR A 90 -2.31 -3.33 5.32
CA TYR A 90 -2.27 -2.21 4.39
C TYR A 90 -2.36 -2.74 2.96
N THR A 91 -3.05 -1.98 2.11
CA THR A 91 -2.98 -2.17 0.65
C THR A 91 -2.32 -0.94 0.05
N LEU A 92 -1.21 -1.13 -0.66
CA LEU A 92 -0.56 -0.08 -1.42
C LEU A 92 -0.85 -0.28 -2.90
N TYR A 93 -1.01 0.81 -3.64
CA TYR A 93 -1.13 0.72 -5.10
C TYR A 93 -0.58 1.94 -5.82
N VAL A 94 -0.19 1.73 -7.07
CA VAL A 94 0.21 2.74 -8.05
C VAL A 94 -0.54 2.46 -9.35
N TYR A 95 -0.82 3.49 -10.15
CA TYR A 95 -1.49 3.31 -11.42
C TYR A 95 -0.52 3.01 -12.56
N SER A 96 -0.96 2.16 -13.48
CA SER A 96 -0.24 1.78 -14.70
C SER A 96 -1.13 2.01 -15.92
N SER A 97 -0.51 2.15 -17.09
CA SER A 97 -1.21 1.93 -18.35
C SER A 97 -1.63 0.48 -18.53
N ASP A 98 -2.77 0.31 -19.20
CA ASP A 98 -3.29 -1.01 -19.54
C ASP A 98 -2.42 -1.69 -20.59
N THR A 99 -2.00 -2.92 -20.29
CA THR A 99 -1.27 -3.79 -21.21
C THR A 99 -2.12 -4.97 -21.71
N THR A 100 -3.38 -5.08 -21.28
CA THR A 100 -4.25 -6.21 -21.62
C THR A 100 -4.97 -6.02 -22.95
N GLY A 101 -5.25 -4.76 -23.33
CA GLY A 101 -6.02 -4.44 -24.54
C GLY A 101 -7.51 -4.67 -24.35
N ASP A 102 -7.97 -4.79 -23.10
CA ASP A 102 -9.38 -4.87 -22.77
C ASP A 102 -10.03 -3.49 -23.00
N PRO A 103 -11.02 -3.37 -23.92
CA PRO A 103 -11.68 -2.10 -24.20
C PRO A 103 -12.49 -1.56 -23.01
N GLU A 104 -12.81 -2.41 -22.02
CA GLU A 104 -13.55 -2.00 -20.81
C GLU A 104 -12.61 -1.59 -19.67
N ALA A 105 -11.30 -1.85 -19.79
CA ALA A 105 -10.32 -1.44 -18.80
C ALA A 105 -10.00 0.06 -18.90
N HIS A 106 -9.64 0.67 -17.77
CA HIS A 106 -9.20 2.06 -17.79
C HIS A 106 -7.80 2.16 -18.44
N PRO A 107 -7.61 2.98 -19.49
CA PRO A 107 -6.41 2.90 -20.33
C PRO A 107 -5.11 3.27 -19.59
N ASN A 108 -5.18 4.13 -18.57
CA ASN A 108 -4.04 4.66 -17.82
C ASN A 108 -4.24 4.66 -16.29
N ARG A 109 -5.23 3.93 -15.78
CA ARG A 109 -5.50 3.84 -14.32
C ARG A 109 -5.72 2.40 -13.90
N MET A 110 -4.90 1.49 -14.43
CA MET A 110 -4.87 0.10 -13.97
C MET A 110 -4.08 0.02 -12.66
N PRO A 111 -4.68 -0.38 -11.53
CA PRO A 111 -3.96 -0.45 -10.27
C PRO A 111 -2.98 -1.64 -10.27
N ILE A 112 -1.74 -1.39 -9.88
CA ILE A 112 -0.78 -2.41 -9.46
C ILE A 112 -0.74 -2.35 -7.93
N SER A 113 -1.37 -3.31 -7.27
CA SER A 113 -1.56 -3.32 -5.82
C SER A 113 -0.79 -4.43 -5.11
N VAL A 114 -0.36 -4.15 -3.89
CA VAL A 114 0.32 -5.09 -2.99
C VAL A 114 -0.31 -4.98 -1.60
N ASP A 115 -0.73 -6.13 -1.07
CA ASP A 115 -1.18 -6.25 0.32
C ASP A 115 0.02 -6.58 1.21
N VAL A 116 0.10 -5.92 2.36
CA VAL A 116 1.21 -6.07 3.30
C VAL A 116 0.74 -5.91 4.74
N THR A 117 1.28 -6.74 5.62
CA THR A 117 1.01 -6.70 7.06
C THR A 117 2.25 -6.25 7.81
N ILE A 118 2.12 -5.21 8.63
CA ILE A 118 3.12 -4.86 9.64
C ILE A 118 2.77 -5.61 10.92
N GLU A 119 3.66 -6.50 11.35
CA GLU A 119 3.45 -7.33 12.55
C GLU A 119 3.97 -6.61 13.80
N ASN A 120 5.06 -5.87 13.68
CA ASN A 120 5.77 -5.30 14.83
C ASN A 120 5.69 -3.77 14.89
N ARG A 121 5.73 -3.22 16.10
CA ARG A 121 5.60 -1.77 16.37
C ARG A 121 6.75 -0.90 15.83
N ASN A 122 7.81 -1.51 15.31
CA ASN A 122 9.00 -0.84 14.78
C ASN A 122 9.63 -1.74 13.70
N GLU A 123 8.98 -1.79 12.56
CA GLU A 123 9.32 -2.65 11.43
C GLU A 123 9.39 -1.81 10.17
N SER A 124 10.40 -2.06 9.32
CA SER A 124 10.52 -1.40 8.03
C SER A 124 10.38 -2.47 6.96
N ILE A 125 9.29 -2.41 6.20
CA ILE A 125 9.00 -3.36 5.13
C ILE A 125 9.40 -2.75 3.81
N ASP A 126 10.13 -3.52 3.01
CA ASP A 126 10.52 -3.16 1.65
C ASP A 126 9.70 -3.98 0.66
N LEU A 127 8.85 -3.31 -0.14
CA LEU A 127 8.05 -3.94 -1.18
C LEU A 127 8.86 -4.27 -2.44
N GLY A 128 10.11 -3.79 -2.52
CA GLY A 128 10.92 -3.87 -3.72
C GLY A 128 10.36 -2.98 -4.84
N ILE A 129 10.31 -3.54 -6.06
CA ILE A 129 9.92 -2.80 -7.25
C ILE A 129 8.44 -3.00 -7.56
N LEU A 130 7.69 -1.91 -7.60
CA LEU A 130 6.39 -1.82 -8.24
C LEU A 130 6.59 -1.45 -9.71
N ARG A 131 6.30 -2.37 -10.62
CA ARG A 131 6.50 -2.16 -12.05
C ARG A 131 5.20 -1.71 -12.71
N ILE A 132 5.24 -0.55 -13.35
CA ILE A 132 4.14 0.01 -14.16
C ILE A 132 4.57 0.14 -15.62
N TYR A 133 3.60 0.43 -16.49
CA TYR A 133 3.81 0.53 -17.92
C TYR A 133 3.30 1.85 -18.45
N ASP A 134 4.01 2.40 -19.43
CA ASP A 134 3.56 3.56 -20.20
C ASP A 134 4.16 3.55 -21.61
N LYS A 135 3.78 4.53 -22.42
CA LYS A 135 4.41 4.84 -23.71
C LYS A 135 5.48 5.92 -23.53
N PRO A 136 6.59 5.85 -24.27
CA PRO A 136 7.69 6.81 -24.18
C PRO A 136 7.30 8.21 -24.70
#